data_AF-A0A847SJM5-F1
#
_entry.id   AF-A0A847SJM5-F1
#
_cell.length_a   1.000
_cell.length_b   1.000
_cell.length_c   1.000
_cell.angle_alpha   90.00
_cell.angle_beta   90.00
_cell.angle_gamma   90.00
#
_symmetry.space_group_name_H-M   'P 1'
#
loop_
_entity.id
_entity.type
_entity.pdbx_description
1 polymer ?
#
loop_
_entity_poly.entity_id
_entity_poly.type
_entity_poly.pdbx_seq_one_letter_code
_entity_poly.pdbx_strand_id
1 'polypeptide(L)'
;MENARELFIRFLNNECTEEEVAQLMEAFASGEDAATFNDILHRQLEAGLDDQDYAVEIQEVYHHIERRIGQELKPKQVRLLWKRLAIASLVVFLIGIGYWFFFNRKNNTPIAASKSISTKDFAPGSAKATLTLANGDVVGLDSAGIGALTKQGSVSISKPDSGQLVYSANGTRAQILYNTITVPRGGHYEVTLSDGTKVWLNAASSIHFPTAFSGNQRVVEITGEAYLEVAKQTSAPFIVKNGATEIKVLGTHFNINSYPEEGYAKITLLEGKVAVSIHQGHDFRLLDPGQQARITPAGNNISVLTDVDTESEIAWKSNLFYFKNADIKTIMRELGRWYNIEVSYEGEIPERTFSGKISRNTNISNVLKILEQSKIHFRVTPQGIVVTP
;
A
#
# COMPACT_ATOMS: atom_id res chain seq x y z
N MET A 1 -40.53 21.19 -8.79
CA MET A 1 -39.30 20.64 -8.20
C MET A 1 -38.32 20.52 -9.33
N GLU A 2 -37.22 21.25 -9.22
CA GLU A 2 -36.14 21.25 -10.21
C GLU A 2 -35.54 19.84 -10.32
N ASN A 3 -35.12 19.43 -11.51
CA ASN A 3 -34.63 18.08 -11.75
C ASN A 3 -33.28 17.91 -11.04
N ALA A 4 -33.12 16.90 -10.17
CA ALA A 4 -31.90 16.66 -9.40
C ALA A 4 -30.63 16.60 -10.29
N ARG A 5 -30.78 16.14 -11.53
CA ARG A 5 -29.74 16.17 -12.57
C ARG A 5 -29.27 17.58 -12.93
N GLU A 6 -30.18 18.54 -13.04
CA GLU A 6 -29.88 19.92 -13.44
C GLU A 6 -29.19 20.68 -12.30
N LEU A 7 -29.65 20.46 -11.07
CA LEU A 7 -28.98 20.95 -9.86
C LEU A 7 -27.55 20.40 -9.73
N PHE A 8 -27.33 19.12 -10.05
CA PHE A 8 -26.00 18.53 -9.98
C PHE A 8 -25.03 19.10 -11.04
N ILE A 9 -25.51 19.38 -12.26
CA ILE A 9 -24.67 20.01 -13.30
C ILE A 9 -24.33 21.45 -12.93
N ARG A 10 -25.29 22.23 -12.42
CA ARG A 10 -25.05 23.60 -11.94
C ARG A 10 -24.10 23.63 -10.76
N PHE A 11 -24.17 22.63 -9.87
CA PHE A 11 -23.24 22.48 -8.76
C PHE A 11 -21.80 22.25 -9.25
N LEU A 12 -21.61 21.36 -10.25
CA LEU A 12 -20.29 21.11 -10.85
C LEU A 12 -19.70 22.36 -11.53
N ASN A 13 -20.55 23.27 -12.02
CA ASN A 13 -20.14 24.53 -12.62
C ASN A 13 -20.05 25.70 -11.61
N ASN A 14 -20.26 25.45 -10.32
CA ASN A 14 -20.26 26.46 -9.25
C ASN A 14 -21.35 27.56 -9.41
N GLU A 15 -22.49 27.20 -9.99
CA GLU A 15 -23.63 28.09 -10.28
C GLU A 15 -24.83 27.86 -9.34
N CYS A 16 -24.63 27.15 -8.24
CA CYS A 16 -25.67 26.87 -7.24
C CYS A 16 -25.68 27.90 -6.10
N THR A 17 -26.89 28.29 -5.71
CA THR A 17 -27.19 29.02 -4.47
C THR A 17 -27.16 28.09 -3.25
N GLU A 18 -27.03 28.66 -2.05
CA GLU A 18 -26.98 27.86 -0.80
C GLU A 18 -28.24 26.99 -0.59
N GLU A 19 -29.41 27.47 -1.02
CA GLU A 19 -30.67 26.71 -0.96
C GLU A 19 -30.69 25.53 -1.94
N GLU A 20 -30.14 25.71 -3.14
CA GLU A 20 -30.01 24.67 -4.16
C GLU A 20 -28.99 23.58 -3.75
N VAL A 21 -27.90 23.97 -3.09
CA VAL A 21 -26.92 23.02 -2.52
C VAL A 21 -27.57 22.17 -1.43
N ALA A 22 -28.39 22.76 -0.55
CA ALA A 22 -29.08 22.00 0.49
C ALA A 22 -30.07 20.97 -0.10
N GLN A 23 -30.80 21.34 -1.15
CA GLN A 23 -31.70 20.43 -1.88
C GLN A 23 -30.94 19.30 -2.57
N LEU A 24 -29.79 19.60 -3.17
CA LEU A 24 -28.94 18.59 -3.79
C LEU A 24 -28.39 17.58 -2.75
N MET A 25 -27.98 18.07 -1.57
CA MET A 25 -27.50 17.20 -0.48
C MET A 25 -28.60 16.30 0.08
N GLU A 26 -29.85 16.76 0.11
CA GLU A 26 -31.01 15.94 0.49
C GLU A 26 -31.27 14.83 -0.55
N ALA A 27 -31.12 15.14 -1.85
CA ALA A 27 -31.22 14.14 -2.93
C ALA A 27 -30.08 13.10 -2.88
N PHE A 28 -28.87 13.50 -2.48
CA PHE A 28 -27.79 12.53 -2.21
C PHE A 28 -28.08 11.63 -1.01
N ALA A 29 -28.71 12.17 0.03
CA ALA A 29 -29.05 11.43 1.23
C ALA A 29 -30.19 10.43 1.02
N SER A 30 -31.14 10.70 0.11
CA SER A 30 -32.23 9.77 -0.22
C SER A 30 -31.76 8.57 -1.06
N GLY A 31 -30.70 8.74 -1.85
CA GLY A 31 -30.08 7.67 -2.65
C GLY A 31 -30.86 7.24 -3.89
N GLU A 32 -32.03 7.83 -4.16
CA GLU A 32 -32.87 7.49 -5.32
C GLU A 32 -32.20 7.84 -6.67
N ASP A 33 -31.34 8.87 -6.70
CA ASP A 33 -30.71 9.40 -7.91
C ASP A 33 -29.22 9.01 -8.08
N ALA A 34 -28.70 8.10 -7.26
CA ALA A 34 -27.26 7.77 -7.20
C ALA A 34 -26.68 7.27 -8.55
N ALA A 35 -27.46 6.53 -9.33
CA ALA A 35 -27.04 6.07 -10.67
C ALA A 35 -26.93 7.23 -11.66
N THR A 36 -27.85 8.18 -11.59
CA THR A 36 -27.88 9.39 -12.44
C THR A 36 -26.70 10.29 -12.13
N PHE A 37 -26.35 10.47 -10.85
CA PHE A 37 -25.20 11.28 -10.44
C PHE A 37 -23.86 10.67 -10.85
N ASN A 38 -23.70 9.35 -10.70
CA ASN A 38 -22.49 8.66 -11.16
C ASN A 38 -22.30 8.78 -12.67
N ASP A 39 -23.38 8.65 -13.45
CA ASP A 39 -23.32 8.78 -14.91
C ASP A 39 -22.94 10.20 -15.38
N ILE A 40 -23.39 11.24 -14.67
CA ILE A 40 -22.99 12.63 -14.94
C ILE A 40 -21.53 12.86 -14.56
N LEU A 41 -21.11 12.37 -13.39
CA LEU A 41 -19.73 12.50 -12.92
C LEU A 41 -18.74 11.82 -13.87
N HIS A 42 -19.07 10.61 -14.35
CA HIS A 42 -18.26 9.89 -15.33
C HIS A 42 -18.15 10.65 -16.66
N ARG A 43 -19.26 11.19 -17.19
CA ARG A 43 -19.23 11.98 -18.43
C ARG A 43 -18.45 13.28 -18.30
N GLN A 44 -18.51 13.95 -17.15
CA GLN A 44 -17.79 15.20 -16.92
C GLN A 44 -16.27 14.96 -16.77
N LEU A 45 -15.88 13.84 -16.15
CA LEU A 45 -14.48 13.39 -16.04
C LEU A 45 -13.89 12.96 -17.39
N GLU A 46 -14.70 12.37 -18.28
CA GLU A 46 -14.26 12.00 -19.63
C GLU A 46 -14.16 13.21 -20.58
N ALA A 47 -14.88 14.30 -20.32
CA ALA A 47 -14.95 15.47 -21.21
C ALA A 47 -13.84 16.51 -21.00
N GLY A 48 -13.00 16.40 -19.97
CA GLY A 48 -12.03 17.43 -19.59
C GLY A 48 -10.64 16.89 -19.28
N LEU A 49 -9.89 16.48 -20.31
CA LEU A 49 -8.47 16.15 -20.19
C LEU A 49 -7.62 17.11 -21.04
N ASP A 50 -7.19 18.20 -20.42
CA ASP A 50 -5.91 18.85 -20.75
C ASP A 50 -5.24 19.33 -19.44
N ASP A 51 -4.00 18.90 -19.23
CA ASP A 51 -3.43 18.54 -17.92
C ASP A 51 -2.42 19.60 -17.40
N GLN A 52 -2.69 20.89 -17.58
CA GLN A 52 -1.74 21.95 -17.14
C GLN A 52 -2.28 23.07 -16.26
N ASP A 53 -3.60 23.27 -16.09
CA ASP A 53 -4.12 24.42 -15.33
C ASP A 53 -4.54 24.12 -13.87
N TYR A 54 -4.64 22.85 -13.46
CA TYR A 54 -5.17 22.48 -12.13
C TYR A 54 -4.24 22.78 -10.93
N ALA A 55 -2.95 22.99 -11.15
CA ALA A 55 -2.00 23.21 -10.05
C ALA A 55 -2.05 24.63 -9.46
N VAL A 56 -2.48 25.63 -10.26
CA VAL A 56 -2.49 27.05 -9.84
C VAL A 56 -3.76 27.39 -9.04
N GLU A 57 -4.90 26.81 -9.41
CA GLU A 57 -6.20 27.17 -8.84
C GLU A 57 -6.43 26.57 -7.44
N ILE A 58 -5.88 25.38 -7.16
CA ILE A 58 -5.98 24.74 -5.84
C ILE A 58 -5.24 25.55 -4.77
N GLN A 59 -4.14 26.20 -5.12
CA GLN A 59 -3.34 26.96 -4.16
C GLN A 59 -4.02 28.29 -3.75
N GLU A 60 -4.79 28.90 -4.65
CA GLU A 60 -5.61 30.09 -4.33
C GLU A 60 -6.80 29.75 -3.44
N VAL A 61 -7.43 28.59 -3.65
CA VAL A 61 -8.55 28.10 -2.83
C VAL A 61 -8.11 27.80 -1.40
N TYR A 62 -6.97 27.14 -1.19
CA TYR A 62 -6.44 26.91 0.16
C TYR A 62 -6.13 28.22 0.90
N HIS A 63 -5.58 29.22 0.21
CA HIS A 63 -5.24 30.50 0.82
C HIS A 63 -6.48 31.36 1.18
N HIS A 64 -7.60 31.18 0.46
CA HIS A 64 -8.87 31.84 0.76
C HIS A 64 -9.59 31.24 1.97
N ILE A 65 -9.46 29.92 2.19
CA ILE A 65 -10.08 29.22 3.31
C ILE A 65 -9.41 29.58 4.64
N GLU A 66 -8.07 29.66 4.68
CA GLU A 66 -7.34 30.06 5.90
C GLU A 66 -7.69 31.49 6.36
N ARG A 67 -7.95 32.39 5.41
CA ARG A 67 -8.37 33.77 5.71
C ARG A 67 -9.77 33.88 6.28
N ARG A 68 -10.70 33.00 5.89
CA ARG A 68 -12.08 33.01 6.42
C ARG A 68 -12.20 32.37 7.80
N ILE A 69 -11.34 31.40 8.14
CA ILE A 69 -11.40 30.70 9.43
C ILE A 69 -10.81 31.54 10.57
N GLY A 70 -9.91 32.48 10.28
CA GLY A 70 -9.27 33.34 11.28
C GLY A 70 -10.10 34.52 11.82
N GLN A 71 -11.27 34.81 11.23
CA GLN A 71 -12.08 35.96 11.62
C GLN A 71 -13.55 35.58 11.72
N GLU A 72 -14.01 35.12 12.89
CA GLU A 72 -15.28 35.54 13.50
C GLU A 72 -15.53 34.78 14.82
N LEU A 73 -15.05 35.32 15.94
CA LEU A 73 -15.69 35.14 17.23
C LEU A 73 -15.71 36.49 17.97
N LYS A 74 -16.88 37.15 17.96
CA LYS A 74 -17.23 38.16 18.96
C LYS A 74 -18.61 37.84 19.53
N PRO A 75 -18.78 37.77 20.86
CA PRO A 75 -20.07 37.42 21.44
C PRO A 75 -20.98 38.66 21.47
N LYS A 76 -22.23 38.52 21.02
CA LYS A 76 -23.28 39.53 21.20
C LYS A 76 -24.28 39.07 22.26
N GLN A 77 -24.46 39.91 23.27
CA GLN A 77 -25.35 39.73 24.41
C GLN A 77 -26.82 39.79 23.97
N VAL A 78 -27.63 38.80 24.35
CA VAL A 78 -29.08 38.79 24.10
C VAL A 78 -29.88 38.85 25.41
N ARG A 79 -30.86 39.76 25.43
CA ARG A 79 -31.68 40.15 26.59
C ARG A 79 -32.74 39.12 26.99
N LEU A 80 -32.73 38.84 28.29
CA LEU A 80 -33.72 38.45 29.31
C LEU A 80 -35.19 37.98 29.04
N LEU A 81 -35.71 37.84 27.81
CA LEU A 81 -37.15 37.46 27.63
C LEU A 81 -37.41 36.00 27.22
N TRP A 82 -36.38 35.22 26.85
CA TRP A 82 -36.54 33.83 26.39
C TRP A 82 -36.53 32.77 27.50
N LYS A 83 -36.21 33.15 28.75
CA LYS A 83 -36.08 32.18 29.86
C LYS A 83 -37.43 31.66 30.41
N ARG A 84 -38.58 32.20 29.98
CA ARG A 84 -39.90 31.78 30.48
C ARG A 84 -40.67 30.81 29.58
N LEU A 85 -40.25 30.63 28.32
CA LEU A 85 -40.86 29.65 27.40
C LEU A 85 -40.12 28.31 27.34
N ALA A 86 -38.88 28.22 27.86
CA ALA A 86 -38.07 27.01 27.85
C ALA A 86 -38.38 25.99 28.97
N ILE A 87 -39.20 26.34 29.96
CA ILE A 87 -39.45 25.49 31.14
C ILE A 87 -40.57 24.46 30.89
N ALA A 88 -41.51 24.73 29.97
CA ALA A 88 -42.65 23.84 29.72
C ALA A 88 -42.29 22.61 28.86
N SER A 89 -41.28 22.69 27.99
CA SER A 89 -40.89 21.60 27.08
C SER A 89 -40.06 20.49 27.76
N LEU A 90 -39.36 20.81 28.86
CA LEU A 90 -38.51 19.85 29.59
C LEU A 90 -39.32 18.79 30.35
N VAL A 91 -40.50 19.15 30.86
CA VAL A 91 -41.36 18.23 31.61
C VAL A 91 -42.02 17.21 30.68
N VAL A 92 -42.46 17.65 29.50
CA VAL A 92 -43.05 16.76 28.49
C VAL A 92 -41.99 15.79 27.91
N PHE A 93 -40.77 16.27 27.70
CA PHE A 93 -39.67 15.44 27.21
C PHE A 93 -39.22 14.36 28.21
N LEU A 94 -39.17 14.69 29.51
CA LEU A 94 -38.79 13.74 30.56
C LEU A 94 -39.86 12.66 30.81
N ILE A 95 -41.15 13.00 30.69
CA ILE A 95 -42.24 12.02 30.79
C ILE A 95 -42.25 11.08 29.57
N GLY A 96 -41.95 11.61 28.38
CA GLY A 96 -41.81 10.81 27.16
C GLY A 96 -40.65 9.80 27.22
N ILE A 97 -39.48 10.23 27.72
CA ILE A 97 -38.32 9.34 27.92
C ILE A 97 -38.61 8.29 29.00
N GLY A 98 -39.26 8.68 30.10
CA GLY A 98 -39.67 7.74 31.16
C GLY A 98 -40.64 6.68 30.66
N TYR A 99 -41.62 7.07 29.84
CA TYR A 99 -42.60 6.14 29.25
C TYR A 99 -41.93 5.17 28.26
N TRP A 100 -41.02 5.66 27.43
CA TRP A 100 -40.24 4.83 26.49
C TRP A 100 -39.38 3.80 27.23
N PHE A 101 -38.65 4.22 28.27
CA PHE A 101 -37.80 3.31 29.05
C PHE A 101 -38.60 2.28 29.88
N PHE A 102 -39.80 2.63 30.33
CA PHE A 102 -40.65 1.76 31.12
C PHE A 102 -41.37 0.70 30.27
N PHE A 103 -41.78 1.04 29.05
CA PHE A 103 -42.51 0.13 28.16
C PHE A 103 -41.65 -0.65 27.15
N ASN A 104 -40.45 -0.17 26.78
CA ASN A 104 -39.53 -0.93 25.91
C ASN A 104 -38.69 -2.00 26.64
N ARG A 105 -39.02 -2.31 27.90
CA ARG A 105 -38.37 -3.39 28.66
C ARG A 105 -39.15 -4.69 28.53
N LYS A 106 -39.21 -5.26 27.31
CA LYS A 106 -39.60 -6.66 27.09
C LYS A 106 -38.62 -7.40 26.17
N ASN A 107 -37.98 -8.38 26.79
CA ASN A 107 -37.42 -9.62 26.27
C ASN A 107 -36.13 -9.56 25.44
N ASN A 108 -35.03 -9.18 26.10
CA ASN A 108 -33.72 -9.72 25.75
C ASN A 108 -33.60 -11.13 26.32
N THR A 109 -34.02 -12.14 25.56
CA THR A 109 -33.52 -13.50 25.73
C THR A 109 -32.00 -13.44 25.60
N PRO A 110 -31.22 -14.03 26.53
CA PRO A 110 -29.77 -14.03 26.38
C PRO A 110 -29.43 -14.94 25.20
N ILE A 111 -29.19 -14.35 24.03
CA ILE A 111 -28.35 -14.98 23.02
C ILE A 111 -27.03 -15.18 23.75
N ALA A 112 -26.63 -16.45 23.88
CA ALA A 112 -25.38 -16.84 24.50
C ALA A 112 -24.30 -15.85 24.08
N ALA A 113 -23.71 -15.17 25.06
CA ALA A 113 -22.52 -14.39 24.83
C ALA A 113 -21.50 -15.35 24.23
N SER A 114 -21.35 -15.33 22.90
CA SER A 114 -20.13 -15.80 22.26
C SER A 114 -19.04 -15.08 23.00
N LYS A 115 -18.30 -15.85 23.81
CA LYS A 115 -17.06 -15.43 24.43
C LYS A 115 -16.31 -14.67 23.35
N SER A 116 -16.25 -13.34 23.48
CA SER A 116 -15.28 -12.54 22.77
C SER A 116 -13.94 -13.04 23.30
N ILE A 117 -13.42 -14.08 22.66
CA ILE A 117 -11.99 -14.33 22.70
C ILE A 117 -11.46 -13.04 22.08
N SER A 118 -10.82 -12.22 22.91
CA SER A 118 -9.90 -11.20 22.43
C SER A 118 -8.80 -11.96 21.69
N THR A 119 -9.09 -12.36 20.44
CA THR A 119 -8.11 -12.90 19.53
C THR A 119 -7.22 -11.71 19.22
N LYS A 120 -6.00 -11.76 19.75
CA LYS A 120 -4.91 -10.83 19.44
C LYS A 120 -4.93 -10.58 17.93
N ASP A 121 -5.36 -9.39 17.54
CA ASP A 121 -5.36 -8.96 16.14
C ASP A 121 -3.90 -8.84 15.67
N PHE A 122 -3.62 -9.20 14.42
CA PHE A 122 -2.29 -9.07 13.86
C PHE A 122 -2.13 -7.68 13.26
N ALA A 123 -1.20 -6.92 13.82
CA ALA A 123 -0.88 -5.58 13.34
C ALA A 123 -0.27 -5.66 11.92
N PRO A 124 -0.50 -4.63 11.09
CA PRO A 124 0.13 -4.53 9.78
C PRO A 124 1.66 -4.51 9.90
N GLY A 125 2.32 -4.83 8.78
CA GLY A 125 3.76 -4.73 8.68
C GLY A 125 4.30 -3.32 8.91
N SER A 126 5.60 -3.22 9.15
CA SER A 126 6.29 -1.98 9.48
C SER A 126 7.68 -1.93 8.87
N ALA A 127 8.34 -0.77 8.94
CA ALA A 127 9.72 -0.62 8.52
C ALA A 127 10.65 -1.38 9.48
N LYS A 128 11.07 -2.60 9.11
CA LYS A 128 11.98 -3.43 9.91
C LYS A 128 12.87 -4.29 9.03
N ALA A 129 14.15 -4.33 9.40
CA ALA A 129 15.17 -5.12 8.74
C ALA A 129 16.39 -5.28 9.63
N THR A 130 17.24 -6.22 9.26
CA THR A 130 18.59 -6.37 9.84
C THR A 130 19.63 -6.13 8.75
N LEU A 131 20.73 -5.47 9.12
CA LEU A 131 21.91 -5.29 8.29
C LEU A 131 23.03 -6.17 8.84
N THR A 132 23.43 -7.19 8.09
CA THR A 132 24.63 -7.99 8.36
C THR A 132 25.80 -7.38 7.62
N LEU A 133 26.83 -6.97 8.38
CA LEU A 133 28.04 -6.35 7.88
C LEU A 133 29.06 -7.42 7.44
N ALA A 134 30.02 -7.03 6.61
CA ALA A 134 31.11 -7.90 6.13
C ALA A 134 31.93 -8.63 7.21
N ASN A 135 31.97 -8.10 8.44
CA ASN A 135 32.63 -8.74 9.58
C ASN A 135 31.73 -9.73 10.35
N GLY A 136 30.47 -9.88 9.95
CA GLY A 136 29.46 -10.72 10.60
C GLY A 136 28.60 -9.99 11.63
N ASP A 137 28.89 -8.73 11.97
CA ASP A 137 28.07 -7.97 12.91
C ASP A 137 26.68 -7.71 12.34
N VAL A 138 25.66 -7.77 13.20
CA VAL A 138 24.26 -7.57 12.81
C VAL A 138 23.71 -6.32 13.49
N VAL A 139 23.17 -5.41 12.69
CA VAL A 139 22.53 -4.17 13.14
C VAL A 139 21.03 -4.24 12.88
N GLY A 140 20.21 -4.12 13.92
CA GLY A 140 18.75 -3.97 13.79
C GLY A 140 18.41 -2.56 13.29
N LEU A 141 17.85 -2.45 12.10
CA LEU A 141 17.62 -1.15 11.46
C LEU A 141 16.34 -0.44 11.96
N ASP A 142 15.40 -1.19 12.51
CA ASP A 142 14.20 -0.69 13.19
C ASP A 142 14.53 0.01 14.52
N SER A 143 15.51 -0.51 15.25
CA SER A 143 15.96 0.02 16.54
C SER A 143 17.13 1.01 16.44
N ALA A 144 17.84 1.02 15.32
CA ALA A 144 18.92 1.98 15.09
C ALA A 144 18.41 3.42 15.00
N GLY A 145 19.12 4.33 15.69
CA GLY A 145 18.86 5.76 15.64
C GLY A 145 19.17 6.39 14.29
N ILE A 146 18.68 7.60 14.09
CA ILE A 146 18.99 8.43 12.92
C ILE A 146 20.43 8.94 13.03
N GLY A 147 21.17 8.93 11.92
CA GLY A 147 22.52 9.46 11.80
C GLY A 147 23.49 8.46 11.18
N ALA A 148 24.78 8.63 11.47
CA ALA A 148 25.80 7.68 11.05
C ALA A 148 25.67 6.38 11.87
N LEU A 149 25.59 5.24 11.18
CA LEU A 149 25.52 3.93 11.82
C LEU A 149 26.91 3.31 11.97
N THR A 150 27.66 3.26 10.87
CA THR A 150 29.01 2.68 10.85
C THR A 150 29.79 3.13 9.61
N LYS A 151 31.06 2.73 9.53
CA LYS A 151 31.94 2.98 8.40
C LYS A 151 32.73 1.71 8.07
N GLN A 152 32.75 1.33 6.80
CA GLN A 152 33.53 0.19 6.31
C GLN A 152 34.47 0.66 5.19
N GLY A 153 35.76 0.74 5.50
CA GLY A 153 36.75 1.33 4.60
C GLY A 153 36.44 2.80 4.28
N SER A 154 36.29 3.13 3.00
CA SER A 154 35.92 4.48 2.55
C SER A 154 34.41 4.71 2.42
N VAL A 155 33.58 3.75 2.85
CA VAL A 155 32.12 3.80 2.73
C VAL A 155 31.50 4.14 4.07
N SER A 156 30.71 5.21 4.14
CA SER A 156 29.87 5.54 5.29
C SER A 156 28.48 4.95 5.12
N ILE A 157 27.95 4.38 6.19
CA ILE A 157 26.59 3.83 6.26
C ILE A 157 25.81 4.68 7.25
N SER A 158 24.71 5.27 6.80
CA SER A 158 23.87 6.17 7.60
C SER A 158 22.38 5.87 7.43
N LYS A 159 21.59 6.36 8.39
CA LYS A 159 20.13 6.34 8.39
C LYS A 159 19.63 7.78 8.55
N PRO A 160 19.31 8.51 7.46
CA PRO A 160 18.70 9.85 7.56
C PRO A 160 17.30 9.82 8.20
N ASP A 161 16.72 11.00 8.42
CA ASP A 161 15.38 11.17 9.03
C ASP A 161 14.26 10.48 8.22
N SER A 162 14.47 10.23 6.94
CA SER A 162 13.54 9.43 6.11
C SER A 162 13.49 7.95 6.51
N GLY A 163 14.43 7.48 7.34
CA GLY A 163 14.48 6.12 7.86
C GLY A 163 15.12 5.09 6.92
N GLN A 164 15.38 5.42 5.66
CA GLN A 164 16.08 4.53 4.72
C GLN A 164 17.55 4.33 5.10
N LEU A 165 18.18 3.25 4.62
CA LEU A 165 19.62 3.06 4.77
C LEU A 165 20.36 3.68 3.57
N VAL A 166 21.43 4.43 3.81
CA VAL A 166 22.19 5.09 2.74
C VAL A 166 23.66 4.68 2.81
N TYR A 167 24.19 4.24 1.66
CA TYR A 167 25.61 3.98 1.46
C TYR A 167 26.23 5.15 0.69
N SER A 168 27.30 5.74 1.22
CA SER A 168 28.05 6.80 0.53
C SER A 168 29.52 6.43 0.45
N ALA A 169 30.03 6.24 -0.78
CA ALA A 169 31.43 5.94 -1.03
C ALA A 169 32.24 7.23 -1.19
N ASN A 170 33.17 7.49 -0.27
CA ASN A 170 34.06 8.65 -0.29
C ASN A 170 35.49 8.20 -0.61
N GLY A 171 35.78 7.86 -1.87
CA GLY A 171 37.12 7.48 -2.33
C GLY A 171 37.15 6.55 -3.55
N THR A 172 38.30 6.44 -4.22
CA THR A 172 38.46 5.78 -5.52
C THR A 172 38.84 4.30 -5.46
N ARG A 173 39.17 3.75 -4.29
CA ARG A 173 39.57 2.33 -4.15
C ARG A 173 39.24 1.77 -2.77
N ALA A 174 37.96 1.47 -2.55
CA ALA A 174 37.54 0.70 -1.39
C ALA A 174 37.87 -0.78 -1.59
N GLN A 175 38.31 -1.47 -0.54
CA GLN A 175 38.20 -2.92 -0.48
C GLN A 175 36.72 -3.31 -0.70
N ILE A 176 36.46 -4.26 -1.59
CA ILE A 176 35.09 -4.75 -1.82
C ILE A 176 34.71 -5.60 -0.61
N LEU A 177 33.90 -5.01 0.26
CA LEU A 177 33.25 -5.67 1.38
C LEU A 177 31.79 -5.90 0.99
N TYR A 178 31.18 -6.94 1.53
CA TYR A 178 29.79 -7.29 1.23
C TYR A 178 28.93 -7.20 2.47
N ASN A 179 27.73 -6.65 2.29
CA ASN A 179 26.71 -6.59 3.32
C ASN A 179 25.43 -7.24 2.82
N THR A 180 24.58 -7.64 3.77
CA THR A 180 23.26 -8.21 3.48
C THR A 180 22.21 -7.48 4.29
N ILE A 181 21.13 -7.04 3.62
CA ILE A 181 19.92 -6.59 4.31
C ILE A 181 18.90 -7.72 4.25
N THR A 182 18.34 -8.08 5.39
CA THR A 182 17.27 -9.08 5.50
C THR A 182 16.04 -8.45 6.11
N VAL A 183 14.94 -8.48 5.35
CA VAL A 183 13.61 -8.04 5.78
C VAL A 183 12.81 -9.26 6.24
N PRO A 184 12.47 -9.38 7.52
CA PRO A 184 11.65 -10.49 8.00
C PRO A 184 10.20 -10.38 7.51
N ARG A 185 9.40 -11.41 7.75
CA ARG A 185 7.95 -11.32 7.60
C ARG A 185 7.39 -10.15 8.41
N GLY A 186 6.42 -9.47 7.80
CA GLY A 186 5.78 -8.25 8.21
C GLY A 186 6.67 -7.02 8.24
N GLY A 187 7.81 -7.10 7.55
CA GLY A 187 8.73 -6.00 7.37
C GLY A 187 8.66 -5.43 5.97
N HIS A 188 9.12 -4.20 5.82
CA HIS A 188 9.62 -3.68 4.57
C HIS A 188 10.83 -2.80 4.87
N TYR A 189 11.67 -2.52 3.88
CA TYR A 189 12.79 -1.62 4.08
C TYR A 189 13.27 -0.98 2.78
N GLU A 190 13.84 0.21 2.87
CA GLU A 190 14.40 0.94 1.73
C GLU A 190 15.91 1.17 1.94
N VAL A 191 16.68 0.96 0.87
CA VAL A 191 18.12 1.24 0.84
C VAL A 191 18.50 2.03 -0.42
N THR A 192 19.40 2.99 -0.26
CA THR A 192 20.12 3.63 -1.36
C THR A 192 21.56 3.11 -1.38
N LEU A 193 21.91 2.42 -2.47
CA LEU A 193 23.22 1.83 -2.69
C LEU A 193 24.26 2.92 -3.05
N SER A 194 25.54 2.56 -3.01
CA SER A 194 26.66 3.50 -3.22
C SER A 194 26.69 4.18 -4.59
N ASP A 195 26.03 3.61 -5.61
CA ASP A 195 25.90 4.16 -6.96
C ASP A 195 24.65 5.06 -7.12
N GLY A 196 23.87 5.24 -6.05
CA GLY A 196 22.60 5.99 -6.07
C GLY A 196 21.39 5.15 -6.47
N THR A 197 21.53 3.86 -6.77
CA THR A 197 20.40 2.95 -7.01
C THR A 197 19.55 2.84 -5.75
N LYS A 198 18.24 3.01 -5.88
CA LYS A 198 17.29 2.84 -4.77
C LYS A 198 16.61 1.48 -4.86
N VAL A 199 16.48 0.81 -3.73
CA VAL A 199 15.88 -0.52 -3.62
C VAL A 199 14.89 -0.52 -2.48
N TRP A 200 13.67 -0.93 -2.78
CA TRP A 200 12.64 -1.25 -1.79
C TRP A 200 12.57 -2.76 -1.69
N LEU A 201 12.55 -3.27 -0.46
CA LEU A 201 12.45 -4.69 -0.14
C LEU A 201 11.11 -4.93 0.55
N ASN A 202 10.33 -5.87 0.03
CA ASN A 202 9.07 -6.29 0.63
C ASN A 202 9.31 -7.35 1.74
N ALA A 203 8.26 -7.73 2.46
CA ALA A 203 8.33 -8.69 3.56
C ALA A 203 8.92 -10.04 3.15
N ALA A 204 9.81 -10.61 3.98
CA ALA A 204 10.51 -11.87 3.69
C ALA A 204 11.44 -11.81 2.46
N SER A 205 12.12 -10.67 2.28
CA SER A 205 13.07 -10.44 1.18
C SER A 205 14.48 -10.16 1.70
N SER A 206 15.47 -10.32 0.82
CA SER A 206 16.84 -9.96 1.14
C SER A 206 17.59 -9.41 -0.07
N ILE A 207 18.62 -8.61 0.21
CA ILE A 207 19.59 -8.16 -0.79
C ILE A 207 21.00 -8.31 -0.24
N HIS A 208 21.88 -8.92 -1.02
CA HIS A 208 23.31 -9.03 -0.76
C HIS A 208 24.07 -8.22 -1.82
N PHE A 209 24.95 -7.33 -1.37
CA PHE A 209 25.56 -6.32 -2.24
C PHE A 209 26.91 -5.84 -1.70
N PRO A 210 27.80 -5.35 -2.58
CA PRO A 210 29.05 -4.75 -2.14
C PRO A 210 28.82 -3.37 -1.52
N THR A 211 29.63 -2.99 -0.53
CA THR A 211 29.57 -1.66 0.10
C THR A 211 29.86 -0.53 -0.89
N ALA A 212 30.63 -0.81 -1.95
CA ALA A 212 30.89 0.08 -3.06
C ALA A 212 31.05 -0.69 -4.37
N PHE A 213 30.53 -0.15 -5.47
CA PHE A 213 30.75 -0.71 -6.81
C PHE A 213 32.04 -0.13 -7.43
N SER A 214 33.12 -0.92 -7.46
CA SER A 214 34.42 -0.50 -7.98
C SER A 214 34.88 -1.25 -9.25
N GLY A 215 34.06 -2.17 -9.77
CA GLY A 215 34.35 -2.97 -10.97
C GLY A 215 33.66 -2.43 -12.23
N ASN A 216 33.75 -3.21 -13.31
CA ASN A 216 33.08 -2.89 -14.59
C ASN A 216 31.59 -3.27 -14.60
N GLN A 217 31.07 -3.79 -13.48
CA GLN A 217 29.69 -4.21 -13.31
C GLN A 217 29.24 -3.93 -11.87
N ARG A 218 27.94 -3.72 -11.69
CA ARG A 218 27.30 -3.51 -10.39
C ARG A 218 26.44 -4.72 -10.08
N VAL A 219 26.94 -5.64 -9.26
CA VAL A 219 26.27 -6.94 -9.03
C VAL A 219 25.65 -6.98 -7.64
N VAL A 220 24.39 -7.38 -7.56
CA VAL A 220 23.67 -7.67 -6.32
C VAL A 220 22.93 -9.00 -6.43
N GLU A 221 22.66 -9.63 -5.30
CA GLU A 221 21.82 -10.83 -5.20
C GLU A 221 20.55 -10.50 -4.43
N ILE A 222 19.39 -10.89 -4.95
CA ILE A 222 18.08 -10.60 -4.34
C ILE A 222 17.26 -11.88 -4.19
N THR A 223 16.58 -12.01 -3.06
CA THR A 223 15.56 -13.05 -2.82
C THR A 223 14.27 -12.40 -2.32
N GLY A 224 13.13 -13.05 -2.57
CA GLY A 224 11.82 -12.51 -2.23
C GLY A 224 11.38 -11.48 -3.27
N GLU A 225 10.86 -10.33 -2.83
CA GLU A 225 10.40 -9.27 -3.71
C GLU A 225 11.07 -7.92 -3.44
N ALA A 226 11.51 -7.30 -4.52
CA ALA A 226 12.16 -6.00 -4.49
C ALA A 226 11.79 -5.16 -5.72
N TYR A 227 11.62 -3.87 -5.48
CA TYR A 227 11.49 -2.86 -6.54
C TYR A 227 12.77 -2.04 -6.60
N LEU A 228 13.27 -1.81 -7.81
CA LEU A 228 14.54 -1.13 -8.05
C LEU A 228 14.35 0.06 -8.97
N GLU A 229 14.90 1.20 -8.56
CA GLU A 229 15.16 2.38 -9.40
C GLU A 229 16.67 2.45 -9.63
N VAL A 230 17.14 1.81 -10.70
CA VAL A 230 18.57 1.67 -10.98
C VAL A 230 19.15 2.96 -11.54
N ALA A 231 20.22 3.45 -10.91
CA ALA A 231 20.94 4.61 -11.38
C ALA A 231 21.51 4.37 -12.79
N LYS A 232 21.30 5.35 -13.68
CA LYS A 232 21.69 5.24 -15.09
C LYS A 232 23.21 5.30 -15.24
N GLN A 233 23.80 4.21 -15.72
CA GLN A 233 25.24 4.11 -15.98
C GLN A 233 25.51 3.08 -17.08
N THR A 234 25.85 3.56 -18.27
CA THR A 234 26.06 2.72 -19.46
C THR A 234 27.42 2.02 -19.48
N SER A 235 28.42 2.57 -18.79
CA SER A 235 29.77 2.01 -18.70
C SER A 235 29.89 0.82 -17.75
N ALA A 236 28.91 0.62 -16.85
CA ALA A 236 28.89 -0.47 -15.89
C ALA A 236 27.44 -0.98 -15.68
N PRO A 237 27.05 -2.11 -16.31
CA PRO A 237 25.70 -2.65 -16.16
C PRO A 237 25.41 -3.04 -14.71
N PHE A 238 24.16 -2.87 -14.31
CA PHE A 238 23.64 -3.38 -13.04
C PHE A 238 23.06 -4.77 -13.27
N ILE A 239 23.46 -5.73 -12.44
CA ILE A 239 23.12 -7.14 -12.55
C ILE A 239 22.49 -7.57 -11.23
N VAL A 240 21.21 -7.96 -11.28
CA VAL A 240 20.54 -8.65 -10.17
C VAL A 240 20.62 -10.14 -10.43
N LYS A 241 21.12 -10.88 -9.45
CA LYS A 241 21.16 -12.34 -9.44
C LYS A 241 20.07 -12.90 -8.54
N ASN A 242 19.42 -13.96 -9.02
CA ASN A 242 18.48 -14.77 -8.26
C ASN A 242 18.67 -16.24 -8.66
N GLY A 243 19.53 -16.97 -7.94
CA GLY A 243 19.93 -18.33 -8.31
C GLY A 243 20.60 -18.37 -9.69
N ALA A 244 20.02 -19.12 -10.63
CA ALA A 244 20.52 -19.25 -12.00
C ALA A 244 20.03 -18.12 -12.95
N THR A 245 19.15 -17.23 -12.48
CA THR A 245 18.64 -16.10 -13.25
C THR A 245 19.49 -14.86 -13.03
N GLU A 246 19.83 -14.20 -14.14
CA GLU A 246 20.49 -12.90 -14.15
C GLU A 246 19.60 -11.86 -14.85
N ILE A 247 19.44 -10.70 -14.22
CA ILE A 247 18.71 -9.55 -14.74
C ILE A 247 19.72 -8.43 -14.96
N LYS A 248 19.93 -8.03 -16.22
CA LYS A 248 20.91 -7.01 -16.60
C LYS A 248 20.22 -5.76 -17.11
N VAL A 249 20.59 -4.61 -16.54
CA VAL A 249 20.04 -3.29 -16.86
C VAL A 249 21.12 -2.21 -16.88
N LEU A 250 20.83 -1.06 -17.50
CA LEU A 250 21.73 0.10 -17.54
C LEU A 250 21.19 1.33 -16.81
N GLY A 251 19.93 1.31 -16.36
CA GLY A 251 19.22 2.44 -15.75
C GLY A 251 17.73 2.26 -16.01
N THR A 252 17.00 1.71 -15.04
CA THR A 252 15.73 1.03 -15.30
C THR A 252 14.93 0.94 -14.01
N HIS A 253 13.61 1.01 -14.15
CA HIS A 253 12.65 0.84 -13.06
C HIS A 253 11.94 -0.50 -13.26
N PHE A 254 12.12 -1.44 -12.32
CA PHE A 254 11.53 -2.77 -12.43
C PHE A 254 11.26 -3.40 -11.06
N ASN A 255 10.32 -4.36 -11.03
CA ASN A 255 10.05 -5.21 -9.88
C ASN A 255 10.57 -6.62 -10.15
N ILE A 256 11.17 -7.25 -9.13
CA ILE A 256 11.46 -8.68 -9.10
C ILE A 256 10.65 -9.30 -7.96
N ASN A 257 9.86 -10.34 -8.26
CA ASN A 257 9.17 -11.16 -7.27
C ASN A 257 9.59 -12.62 -7.48
N SER A 258 10.36 -13.16 -6.54
CA SER A 258 11.04 -14.45 -6.64
C SER A 258 10.76 -15.35 -5.43
N TYR A 259 9.62 -15.15 -4.76
CA TYR A 259 9.22 -16.01 -3.66
C TYR A 259 9.01 -17.46 -4.18
N PRO A 260 9.63 -18.48 -3.55
CA PRO A 260 9.51 -19.87 -4.00
C PRO A 260 8.05 -20.37 -4.07
N GLU A 261 7.19 -19.88 -3.19
CA GLU A 261 5.79 -20.27 -3.08
C GLU A 261 4.85 -19.65 -4.14
N GLU A 262 5.33 -18.72 -4.97
CA GLU A 262 4.54 -18.08 -6.04
C GLU A 262 4.59 -18.86 -7.37
N GLY A 263 5.35 -19.96 -7.42
CA GLY A 263 5.41 -20.88 -8.56
C GLY A 263 6.20 -20.38 -9.77
N TYR A 264 6.49 -19.08 -9.87
CA TYR A 264 7.37 -18.48 -10.86
C TYR A 264 8.11 -17.28 -10.25
N ALA A 265 9.36 -17.06 -10.66
CA ALA A 265 9.97 -15.75 -10.51
C ALA A 265 9.42 -14.81 -11.59
N LYS A 266 9.00 -13.60 -11.20
CA LYS A 266 8.44 -12.57 -12.08
C LYS A 266 9.37 -11.38 -12.11
N ILE A 267 9.65 -10.85 -13.30
CA ILE A 267 10.38 -9.60 -13.50
C ILE A 267 9.49 -8.69 -14.35
N THR A 268 8.96 -7.65 -13.72
CA THR A 268 8.03 -6.69 -14.34
C THR A 268 8.76 -5.40 -14.64
N LEU A 269 8.78 -4.97 -15.90
CA LEU A 269 9.47 -3.76 -16.33
C LEU A 269 8.52 -2.56 -16.39
N LEU A 270 8.89 -1.46 -15.72
CA LEU A 270 8.12 -0.22 -15.70
C LEU A 270 8.74 0.85 -16.60
N GLU A 271 10.07 1.01 -16.56
CA GLU A 271 10.77 2.00 -17.39
C GLU A 271 12.16 1.50 -17.78
N GLY A 272 12.58 1.77 -19.02
CA GLY A 272 13.90 1.43 -19.52
C GLY A 272 13.91 0.11 -20.29
N LYS A 273 14.94 -0.70 -20.10
CA LYS A 273 15.14 -1.97 -20.80
C LYS A 273 15.78 -2.99 -19.86
N VAL A 274 15.25 -4.21 -19.88
CA VAL A 274 15.76 -5.33 -19.08
C VAL A 274 16.15 -6.47 -20.00
N ALA A 275 17.34 -7.03 -19.78
CA ALA A 275 17.70 -8.34 -20.29
C ALA A 275 17.60 -9.36 -19.15
N VAL A 276 16.70 -10.33 -19.27
CA VAL A 276 16.55 -11.45 -18.34
C VAL A 276 17.18 -12.68 -18.98
N SER A 277 18.08 -13.35 -18.27
CA SER A 277 18.76 -14.54 -18.77
C SER A 277 18.82 -15.67 -17.75
N ILE A 278 18.82 -16.90 -18.26
CA ILE A 278 19.03 -18.14 -17.52
C ILE A 278 20.22 -18.90 -18.14
N HIS A 279 20.62 -20.02 -17.53
CA HIS A 279 21.69 -20.89 -18.04
C HIS A 279 22.97 -20.12 -18.40
N GLN A 280 23.45 -19.27 -17.48
CA GLN A 280 24.66 -18.46 -17.68
C GLN A 280 24.63 -17.55 -18.91
N GLY A 281 23.43 -17.11 -19.33
CA GLY A 281 23.29 -16.17 -20.45
C GLY A 281 23.02 -16.80 -21.81
N HIS A 282 22.97 -18.13 -21.91
CA HIS A 282 22.69 -18.81 -23.18
C HIS A 282 21.25 -18.56 -23.66
N ASP A 283 20.30 -18.52 -22.75
CA ASP A 283 18.91 -18.17 -23.04
C ASP A 283 18.56 -16.85 -22.37
N PHE A 284 18.15 -15.88 -23.19
CA PHE A 284 17.75 -14.57 -22.70
C PHE A 284 16.50 -14.04 -23.40
N ARG A 285 15.81 -13.11 -22.73
CA ARG A 285 14.72 -12.32 -23.27
C ARG A 285 14.94 -10.86 -22.92
N LEU A 286 14.60 -9.98 -23.86
CA LEU A 286 14.55 -8.55 -23.63
C LEU A 286 13.10 -8.19 -23.27
N LEU A 287 12.94 -7.31 -22.31
CA LEU A 287 11.65 -6.76 -21.93
C LEU A 287 11.54 -5.30 -22.37
N ASP A 288 10.34 -4.93 -22.78
CA ASP A 288 9.85 -3.57 -22.94
C ASP A 288 9.01 -3.12 -21.73
N PRO A 289 8.89 -1.81 -21.46
CA PRO A 289 7.94 -1.30 -20.46
C PRO A 289 6.55 -1.90 -20.62
N GLY A 290 5.95 -2.31 -19.50
CA GLY A 290 4.65 -3.02 -19.47
C GLY A 290 4.75 -4.54 -19.60
N GLN A 291 5.94 -5.10 -19.88
CA GLN A 291 6.14 -6.53 -20.00
C GLN A 291 6.61 -7.19 -18.69
N GLN A 292 6.34 -8.49 -18.56
CA GLN A 292 6.80 -9.33 -17.46
C GLN A 292 7.45 -10.62 -17.97
N ALA A 293 8.68 -10.89 -17.54
CA ALA A 293 9.26 -12.22 -17.67
C ALA A 293 8.78 -13.12 -16.52
N ARG A 294 8.38 -14.36 -16.83
CA ARG A 294 8.13 -15.42 -15.85
C ARG A 294 9.12 -16.55 -16.05
N ILE A 295 9.81 -16.91 -14.97
CA ILE A 295 10.81 -17.96 -14.95
C ILE A 295 10.30 -19.10 -14.07
N THR A 296 10.34 -20.32 -14.60
CA THR A 296 9.93 -21.51 -13.86
C THR A 296 10.85 -21.75 -12.66
N PRO A 297 10.41 -22.44 -11.59
CA PRO A 297 11.24 -22.67 -10.40
C PRO A 297 12.53 -23.45 -10.71
N ALA A 298 12.50 -24.31 -11.73
CA ALA A 298 13.67 -25.02 -12.20
C ALA A 298 14.68 -24.12 -12.95
N GLY A 299 14.31 -22.89 -13.29
CA GLY A 299 15.17 -21.95 -14.01
C GLY A 299 15.40 -22.31 -15.47
N ASN A 300 14.51 -23.13 -16.07
CA ASN A 300 14.74 -23.74 -17.39
C ASN A 300 13.99 -23.06 -18.55
N ASN A 301 13.10 -22.11 -18.27
CA ASN A 301 12.36 -21.41 -19.31
C ASN A 301 12.02 -19.99 -18.87
N ILE A 302 12.02 -19.06 -19.84
CA ILE A 302 11.58 -17.68 -19.69
C ILE A 302 10.39 -17.47 -20.64
N SER A 303 9.19 -17.24 -20.10
CA SER A 303 8.05 -16.73 -20.87
C SER A 303 7.90 -15.23 -20.67
N VAL A 304 7.46 -14.52 -21.71
CA VAL A 304 7.23 -13.07 -21.67
C VAL A 304 5.74 -12.79 -21.85
N LEU A 305 5.18 -11.98 -20.95
CA LEU A 305 3.82 -11.47 -21.02
C LEU A 305 3.84 -10.00 -21.41
N THR A 306 2.92 -9.58 -22.28
CA THR A 306 2.91 -8.23 -22.87
C THR A 306 1.92 -7.26 -22.25
N ASP A 307 0.80 -7.74 -21.70
CA ASP A 307 -0.28 -6.91 -21.17
C ASP A 307 -0.39 -7.06 -19.65
N VAL A 308 0.71 -6.77 -18.95
CA VAL A 308 0.79 -6.94 -17.50
C VAL A 308 0.25 -5.70 -16.83
N ASP A 309 -0.61 -5.91 -15.84
CA ASP A 309 -1.06 -4.84 -14.94
C ASP A 309 0.08 -4.47 -13.99
N THR A 310 0.99 -3.62 -14.46
CA THR A 310 2.19 -3.21 -13.72
C THR A 310 1.85 -2.51 -12.41
N GLU A 311 0.71 -1.82 -12.34
CA GLU A 311 0.24 -1.17 -11.12
C GLU A 311 0.03 -2.21 -10.02
N SER A 312 -0.61 -3.35 -10.34
CA SER A 312 -0.80 -4.43 -9.37
C SER A 312 0.51 -5.03 -8.86
N GLU A 313 1.51 -5.15 -9.75
CA GLU A 313 2.82 -5.74 -9.42
C GLU A 313 3.67 -4.85 -8.51
N ILE A 314 3.41 -3.55 -8.45
CA ILE A 314 4.13 -2.59 -7.59
C ILE A 314 3.25 -1.89 -6.55
N ALA A 315 1.96 -2.25 -6.44
CA ALA A 315 1.02 -1.63 -5.50
C ALA A 315 1.53 -1.67 -4.04
N TRP A 316 2.30 -2.71 -3.73
CA TRP A 316 2.93 -2.90 -2.43
C TRP A 316 3.89 -1.77 -2.03
N LYS A 317 4.62 -1.19 -3.01
CA LYS A 317 5.50 -0.03 -2.79
C LYS A 317 4.69 1.20 -2.36
N SER A 318 3.46 1.30 -2.87
CA SER A 318 2.48 2.34 -2.51
C SER A 318 1.59 1.96 -1.33
N ASN A 319 2.01 0.97 -0.53
CA ASN A 319 1.33 0.52 0.68
C ASN A 319 -0.11 0.00 0.45
N LEU A 320 -0.33 -0.64 -0.70
CA LEU A 320 -1.59 -1.27 -1.08
C LEU A 320 -1.41 -2.77 -1.31
N PHE A 321 -2.42 -3.53 -0.90
CA PHE A 321 -2.74 -4.80 -1.54
C PHE A 321 -3.57 -4.46 -2.77
N TYR A 322 -3.18 -4.98 -3.94
CA TYR A 322 -3.97 -4.85 -5.16
C TYR A 322 -4.12 -6.22 -5.81
N PHE A 323 -5.31 -6.78 -5.70
CA PHE A 323 -5.66 -8.06 -6.29
C PHE A 323 -6.50 -7.85 -7.53
N LYS A 324 -6.24 -8.66 -8.56
CA LYS A 324 -7.03 -8.71 -9.79
C LYS A 324 -7.22 -10.16 -10.18
N ASN A 325 -8.44 -10.65 -10.04
CA ASN A 325 -8.81 -12.05 -10.26
C ASN A 325 -7.89 -13.03 -9.51
N ALA A 326 -7.43 -12.67 -8.30
CA ALA A 326 -6.52 -13.49 -7.52
C ALA A 326 -7.29 -14.56 -6.75
N ASP A 327 -6.76 -15.78 -6.66
CA ASP A 327 -7.32 -16.82 -5.81
C ASP A 327 -7.01 -16.56 -4.31
N ILE A 328 -7.79 -17.18 -3.43
CA ILE A 328 -7.63 -17.02 -1.98
C ILE A 328 -6.25 -17.45 -1.48
N LYS A 329 -5.62 -18.47 -2.09
CA LYS A 329 -4.29 -18.91 -1.66
C LYS A 329 -3.24 -17.85 -1.95
N THR A 330 -3.33 -17.19 -3.10
CA THR A 330 -2.47 -16.07 -3.49
C THR A 330 -2.62 -14.90 -2.51
N ILE A 331 -3.85 -14.51 -2.19
CA ILE A 331 -4.12 -13.46 -1.18
C ILE A 331 -3.52 -13.84 0.16
N MET A 332 -3.81 -15.05 0.65
CA MET A 332 -3.36 -15.45 1.98
C MET A 332 -1.84 -15.64 2.10
N ARG A 333 -1.13 -15.98 1.01
CA ARG A 333 0.35 -15.95 1.01
C ARG A 333 0.88 -14.53 1.22
N GLU A 334 0.31 -13.55 0.53
CA GLU A 334 0.71 -12.15 0.67
C GLU A 334 0.38 -11.59 2.06
N LEU A 335 -0.84 -11.85 2.56
CA LEU A 335 -1.23 -11.52 3.93
C LEU A 335 -0.35 -12.22 4.96
N GLY A 336 -0.02 -13.50 4.72
CA GLY A 336 0.89 -14.27 5.55
C GLY A 336 2.23 -13.55 5.72
N ARG A 337 2.85 -13.18 4.60
CA ARG A 337 4.11 -12.44 4.59
C ARG A 337 3.97 -11.09 5.28
N TRP A 338 2.91 -10.32 5.03
CA TRP A 338 2.76 -8.96 5.55
C TRP A 338 2.37 -8.85 7.03
N TYR A 339 1.52 -9.75 7.53
CA TYR A 339 1.11 -9.74 8.94
C TYR A 339 1.95 -10.67 9.82
N ASN A 340 2.92 -11.37 9.22
CA ASN A 340 3.73 -12.40 9.88
C ASN A 340 2.87 -13.46 10.57
N ILE A 341 2.00 -14.11 9.80
CA ILE A 341 1.08 -15.15 10.28
C ILE A 341 1.29 -16.47 9.54
N GLU A 342 1.02 -17.59 10.23
CA GLU A 342 0.83 -18.89 9.58
C GLU A 342 -0.53 -18.94 8.90
N VAL A 343 -0.63 -19.63 7.76
CA VAL A 343 -1.91 -19.84 7.07
C VAL A 343 -2.11 -21.34 6.84
N SER A 344 -3.24 -21.86 7.29
CA SER A 344 -3.66 -23.24 7.04
C SER A 344 -5.05 -23.29 6.44
N TYR A 345 -5.38 -24.42 5.81
CA TYR A 345 -6.67 -24.64 5.15
C TYR A 345 -7.31 -25.91 5.71
N GLU A 346 -8.61 -25.84 6.03
CA GLU A 346 -9.40 -26.98 6.50
C GLU A 346 -10.60 -27.17 5.58
N GLY A 347 -10.79 -28.40 5.06
CA GLY A 347 -11.86 -28.72 4.11
C GLY A 347 -11.57 -28.27 2.67
N GLU A 348 -12.58 -28.38 1.81
CA GLU A 348 -12.52 -27.97 0.40
C GLU A 348 -12.86 -26.49 0.27
N ILE A 349 -11.85 -25.66 0.02
CA ILE A 349 -12.04 -24.22 -0.12
C ILE A 349 -12.62 -23.90 -1.49
N PRO A 350 -13.75 -23.17 -1.59
CA PRO A 350 -14.35 -22.79 -2.85
C PRO A 350 -13.35 -22.06 -3.76
N GLU A 351 -13.26 -22.49 -5.03
CA GLU A 351 -12.50 -21.77 -6.04
C GLU A 351 -13.20 -20.45 -6.37
N ARG A 352 -12.65 -19.36 -5.85
CA ARG A 352 -13.14 -18.00 -6.07
C ARG A 352 -11.98 -17.08 -6.36
N THR A 353 -12.28 -16.03 -7.12
CA THR A 353 -11.33 -14.98 -7.43
C THR A 353 -11.77 -13.67 -6.80
N PHE A 354 -10.78 -12.85 -6.45
CA PHE A 354 -10.97 -11.59 -5.75
C PHE A 354 -10.27 -10.47 -6.52
N SER A 355 -10.95 -9.32 -6.58
CA SER A 355 -10.45 -8.10 -7.20
C SER A 355 -10.72 -6.91 -6.28
N GLY A 356 -9.73 -6.04 -6.10
CA GLY A 356 -9.86 -4.85 -5.27
C GLY A 356 -8.53 -4.34 -4.73
N LYS A 357 -8.58 -3.13 -4.16
CA LYS A 357 -7.45 -2.47 -3.51
C LYS A 357 -7.74 -2.32 -2.01
N ILE A 358 -6.79 -2.67 -1.15
CA ILE A 358 -6.89 -2.53 0.31
C ILE A 358 -5.60 -1.91 0.84
N SER A 359 -5.69 -0.92 1.73
CA SER A 359 -4.49 -0.38 2.36
C SER A 359 -3.79 -1.44 3.22
N ARG A 360 -2.47 -1.56 3.07
CA ARG A 360 -1.62 -2.42 3.90
C ARG A 360 -1.51 -1.97 5.36
N ASN A 361 -1.95 -0.75 5.69
CA ASN A 361 -2.08 -0.27 7.07
C ASN A 361 -3.36 -0.76 7.78
N THR A 362 -4.25 -1.43 7.06
CA THR A 362 -5.47 -1.99 7.64
C THR A 362 -5.10 -3.13 8.59
N ASN A 363 -5.80 -3.28 9.71
CA ASN A 363 -5.62 -4.48 10.54
C ASN A 363 -6.15 -5.73 9.82
N ILE A 364 -5.54 -6.89 10.07
CA ILE A 364 -5.94 -8.11 9.39
C ILE A 364 -7.41 -8.44 9.64
N SER A 365 -7.95 -8.19 10.83
CA SER A 365 -9.36 -8.48 11.13
C SER A 365 -10.33 -7.77 10.16
N ASN A 366 -9.98 -6.57 9.70
CA ASN A 366 -10.80 -5.83 8.76
C ASN A 366 -10.61 -6.32 7.32
N VAL A 367 -9.40 -6.74 6.96
CA VAL A 367 -9.14 -7.40 5.67
C VAL A 367 -9.94 -8.70 5.57
N LEU A 368 -9.94 -9.53 6.61
CA LEU A 368 -10.69 -10.78 6.61
C LEU A 368 -12.20 -10.55 6.49
N LYS A 369 -12.77 -9.55 7.20
CA LYS A 369 -14.19 -9.19 7.07
C LYS A 369 -14.58 -8.84 5.63
N ILE A 370 -13.69 -8.20 4.86
CA ILE A 370 -13.92 -7.90 3.44
C ILE A 370 -13.95 -9.21 2.64
N LEU A 371 -12.97 -10.10 2.86
CA LEU A 371 -12.90 -11.39 2.18
C LEU A 371 -14.08 -12.33 2.52
N GLU A 372 -14.63 -12.23 3.75
CA GLU A 372 -15.79 -13.03 4.19
C GLU A 372 -17.05 -12.73 3.38
N GLN A 373 -17.18 -11.55 2.76
CA GLN A 373 -18.29 -11.23 1.87
C GLN A 373 -18.38 -12.20 0.67
N SER A 374 -17.26 -12.84 0.33
CA SER A 374 -17.18 -13.85 -0.72
C SER A 374 -17.48 -15.26 -0.23
N LYS A 375 -18.15 -15.45 0.91
CA LYS A 375 -18.52 -16.77 1.47
C LYS A 375 -17.31 -17.70 1.65
N ILE A 376 -16.21 -17.16 2.13
CA ILE A 376 -15.08 -17.91 2.68
C ILE A 376 -15.00 -17.52 4.14
N HIS A 377 -14.77 -18.49 5.03
CA HIS A 377 -14.72 -18.24 6.46
C HIS A 377 -13.28 -18.29 6.97
N PHE A 378 -13.00 -17.47 7.99
CA PHE A 378 -11.68 -17.41 8.61
C PHE A 378 -11.79 -17.61 10.11
N ARG A 379 -10.87 -18.39 10.66
CA ARG A 379 -10.69 -18.55 12.10
C ARG A 379 -9.32 -18.08 12.50
N VAL A 380 -9.28 -17.03 13.33
CA VAL A 380 -8.04 -16.49 13.89
C VAL A 380 -7.58 -17.38 15.04
N THR A 381 -6.33 -17.81 14.99
CA THR A 381 -5.64 -18.57 16.04
C THR A 381 -4.46 -17.74 16.59
N PRO A 382 -3.87 -18.11 17.74
CA PRO A 382 -2.69 -17.41 18.24
C PRO A 382 -1.49 -17.43 17.29
N GLN A 383 -1.39 -18.45 16.42
CA GLN A 383 -0.28 -18.66 15.50
C GLN A 383 -0.56 -18.10 14.09
N GLY A 384 -1.84 -17.88 13.73
CA GLY A 384 -2.19 -17.35 12.43
C GLY A 384 -3.66 -17.51 12.06
N ILE A 385 -3.94 -17.89 10.82
CA ILE A 385 -5.29 -17.95 10.27
C ILE A 385 -5.56 -19.32 9.65
N VAL A 386 -6.70 -19.88 10.01
CA VAL A 386 -7.28 -21.05 9.33
C VAL A 386 -8.36 -20.58 8.37
N VAL A 387 -8.23 -20.94 7.10
CA VAL A 387 -9.23 -20.71 6.06
C VAL A 387 -10.14 -21.93 5.97
N THR A 388 -11.45 -21.70 5.96
CA THR A 388 -12.50 -22.74 5.90
C THR A 388 -13.52 -22.41 4.80
N PRO A 389 -14.29 -23.41 4.33
CA PRO A 389 -15.22 -23.26 3.22
C PRO A 389 -16.32 -22.23 3.46
#